data_AF-A0A1G3YX07-F1
#
_entry.id   AF-A0A1G3YX07-F1
#
_cell.length_a   1.000
_cell.length_b   1.000
_cell.length_c   1.000
_cell.angle_alpha   90.00
_cell.angle_beta   90.00
_cell.angle_gamma   90.00
#
_symmetry.space_group_name_H-M   'P 1'
#
loop_
_entity.id
_entity.type
_entity.pdbx_description
1 polymer ?
#
loop_
_entity_poly.entity_id
_entity_poly.type
_entity_poly.pdbx_seq_one_letter_code
_entity_poly.pdbx_strand_id
1 'polypeptide(L)'
;MDNVLAWGLDFIRSVQTIGNPVLTTVMKAITFTGSEIAYLAAIPFIFWCYDERKGLRLATAFLLSAWVNCSLKEVWRQPRPYELDPSVGMAVENSFGLPSGHAQGSATFWGIIAGWMRSPYGIVFAIAMPLVVGFSRIYLGVHFPTDVVAGWLLGAGVLGLYYGFGSSMEALLAGANIRIRVLAVAAVAFLMNALYPQDASLGGVFFGMGTGYILMSERFPFSAATAADGGRPRLPVLASRYLIGLAGTGIIYIGLKAAFPGEESEWYSLFRFVRYSLLGAWTTAGAPWIFLRLRLCGGR
;
A
#
# COMPACT_ATOMS: atom_id res chain seq x y z
N MET A 1 24.09 -5.85 19.96
CA MET A 1 22.65 -5.80 19.60
C MET A 1 21.81 -5.74 20.87
N ASP A 2 22.15 -6.55 21.88
CA ASP A 2 21.45 -6.65 23.17
C ASP A 2 21.28 -5.31 23.88
N ASN A 3 22.32 -4.45 23.93
CA ASN A 3 22.21 -3.13 24.56
C ASN A 3 21.19 -2.20 23.87
N VAL A 4 21.03 -2.29 22.54
CA VAL A 4 20.09 -1.47 21.77
C VAL A 4 18.65 -1.95 22.00
N LEU A 5 18.45 -3.27 22.02
CA LEU A 5 17.14 -3.86 22.29
C LEU A 5 16.73 -3.64 23.76
N ALA A 6 17.65 -3.77 24.71
CA ALA A 6 17.41 -3.48 26.12
C ALA A 6 17.01 -2.02 26.34
N TRP A 7 17.78 -1.07 25.76
CA TRP A 7 17.39 0.35 25.75
C TRP A 7 16.00 0.56 25.13
N GLY A 8 15.71 -0.13 24.03
CA GLY A 8 14.41 -0.06 23.37
C GLY A 8 13.27 -0.56 24.24
N LEU A 9 13.47 -1.64 25.02
CA LEU A 9 12.50 -2.12 26.00
C LEU A 9 12.27 -1.10 27.13
N ASP A 10 13.35 -0.55 27.70
CA ASP A 10 13.25 0.47 28.75
C ASP A 10 12.51 1.72 28.27
N PHE A 11 12.77 2.13 27.02
CA PHE A 11 12.04 3.22 26.38
C PHE A 11 10.55 2.90 26.22
N ILE A 12 10.21 1.71 25.74
CA ILE A 12 8.80 1.28 25.60
C ILE A 12 8.11 1.28 26.97
N ARG A 13 8.71 0.68 28.01
CA ARG A 13 8.15 0.68 29.36
C ARG A 13 7.89 2.11 29.85
N SER A 14 8.85 3.01 29.63
CA SER A 14 8.71 4.43 29.98
C SER A 14 7.54 5.09 29.26
N VAL A 15 7.37 4.83 27.96
CA VAL A 15 6.23 5.33 27.17
C VAL A 15 4.91 4.72 27.65
N GLN A 16 4.89 3.46 28.07
CA GLN A 16 3.66 2.81 28.52
C GLN A 16 3.17 3.29 29.88
N THR A 17 4.01 3.99 30.67
CA THR A 17 3.60 4.61 31.95
C THR A 17 2.54 5.70 31.78
N ILE A 18 2.49 6.39 30.64
CA ILE A 18 1.44 7.39 30.34
C ILE A 18 0.14 6.75 29.81
N GLY A 19 0.12 5.42 29.68
CA GLY A 19 -0.97 4.69 29.08
C GLY A 19 -2.25 4.71 29.91
N ASN A 20 -3.37 4.97 29.25
CA ASN A 20 -4.71 4.86 29.83
C ASN A 20 -5.72 4.42 28.76
N PRO A 21 -6.93 3.95 29.11
CA PRO A 21 -7.88 3.41 28.14
C PRO A 21 -8.24 4.37 26.99
N VAL A 22 -8.35 5.68 27.27
CA VAL A 22 -8.67 6.70 26.26
C VAL A 22 -7.50 6.87 25.30
N LEU A 23 -6.29 7.09 25.83
CA LEU A 23 -5.09 7.24 25.01
C LEU A 23 -4.81 5.99 24.17
N THR A 24 -4.99 4.80 24.73
CA THR A 24 -4.83 3.54 23.99
C THR A 24 -5.83 3.43 22.85
N THR A 25 -7.08 3.85 23.06
CA THR A 25 -8.10 3.87 22.00
C THR A 25 -7.70 4.84 20.88
N VAL A 26 -7.23 6.03 21.25
CA VAL A 26 -6.72 7.04 20.29
C VAL A 26 -5.51 6.49 19.51
N MET A 27 -4.55 5.85 20.18
CA MET A 27 -3.36 5.26 19.53
C MET A 27 -3.72 4.10 18.60
N LYS A 28 -4.74 3.29 18.95
CA LYS A 28 -5.29 2.26 18.05
C LYS A 28 -5.99 2.86 16.84
N ALA A 29 -6.74 3.97 17.00
CA ALA A 29 -7.35 4.67 15.86
C ALA A 29 -6.29 5.29 14.95
N ILE A 30 -5.26 5.93 15.52
CA ILE A 30 -4.12 6.47 14.77
C ILE A 30 -3.40 5.36 14.01
N THR A 31 -3.03 4.27 14.68
CA THR A 31 -2.28 3.19 14.00
C THR A 31 -3.10 2.55 12.89
N PHE A 32 -4.43 2.52 13.00
CA PHE A 32 -5.30 1.99 11.95
C PHE A 32 -5.14 2.78 10.64
N THR A 33 -4.94 4.10 10.71
CA THR A 33 -4.67 4.93 9.51
C THR A 33 -3.36 4.58 8.81
N GLY A 34 -2.44 3.93 9.53
CA GLY A 34 -1.17 3.41 9.02
C GLY A 34 -1.22 1.95 8.55
N SER A 35 -2.40 1.32 8.57
CA SER A 35 -2.56 -0.10 8.26
C SER A 35 -2.78 -0.36 6.78
N GLU A 36 -2.48 -1.58 6.34
CA GLU A 36 -2.74 -2.04 4.97
C GLU A 36 -4.21 -1.88 4.57
N ILE A 37 -5.15 -2.15 5.49
CA ILE A 37 -6.59 -1.99 5.25
C ILE A 37 -6.94 -0.54 4.93
N ALA A 38 -6.37 0.43 5.67
CA ALA A 38 -6.60 1.85 5.39
C ALA A 38 -6.07 2.25 4.01
N TYR A 39 -4.92 1.72 3.60
CA TYR A 39 -4.35 2.00 2.27
C TYR A 39 -5.10 1.29 1.13
N LEU A 40 -5.59 0.07 1.36
CA LEU A 40 -6.46 -0.66 0.43
C LEU A 40 -7.80 0.04 0.21
N ALA A 41 -8.24 0.88 1.15
CA ALA A 41 -9.38 1.77 0.97
C ALA A 41 -8.98 3.08 0.26
N ALA A 42 -7.94 3.75 0.76
CA ALA A 42 -7.57 5.10 0.31
C ALA A 42 -6.99 5.14 -1.12
N ILE A 43 -6.15 4.19 -1.50
CA ILE A 43 -5.48 4.20 -2.81
C ILE A 43 -6.48 3.99 -3.95
N PRO A 44 -7.38 2.97 -3.91
CA PRO A 44 -8.42 2.85 -4.93
C PRO A 44 -9.39 4.02 -4.95
N PHE A 45 -9.67 4.65 -3.80
CA PHE A 45 -10.46 5.89 -3.78
C PHE A 45 -9.77 6.99 -4.61
N ILE A 46 -8.47 7.22 -4.40
CA ILE A 46 -7.72 8.21 -5.19
C ILE A 46 -7.77 7.85 -6.67
N PHE A 47 -7.55 6.57 -7.01
CA PHE A 47 -7.53 6.10 -8.40
C PHE A 47 -8.90 6.20 -9.11
N TRP A 48 -10.00 5.80 -8.47
CA TRP A 48 -11.34 5.76 -9.08
C TRP A 48 -12.11 7.09 -8.99
N CYS A 49 -11.84 7.90 -7.96
CA CYS A 49 -12.70 9.01 -7.58
C CYS A 49 -12.01 10.39 -7.61
N TYR A 50 -10.69 10.46 -7.66
CA TYR A 50 -9.95 11.73 -7.63
C TYR A 50 -9.10 11.95 -8.89
N ASP A 51 -8.06 11.13 -9.08
CA ASP A 51 -7.11 11.26 -10.18
C ASP A 51 -6.41 9.91 -10.39
N GLU A 52 -6.69 9.27 -11.53
CA GLU A 52 -6.19 7.93 -11.84
C GLU A 52 -4.66 7.88 -11.99
N ARG A 53 -4.02 8.98 -12.42
CA ARG A 53 -2.56 9.04 -12.55
C ARG A 53 -1.90 9.15 -11.19
N LYS A 54 -2.40 10.03 -10.33
CA LYS A 54 -1.94 10.14 -8.93
C LYS A 54 -2.19 8.84 -8.16
N GLY A 55 -3.35 8.21 -8.36
CA GLY A 55 -3.69 6.93 -7.77
C GLY A 55 -2.71 5.83 -8.18
N LEU A 56 -2.40 5.71 -9.48
CA LEU A 56 -1.45 4.71 -9.98
C LEU A 56 -0.02 4.96 -9.45
N ARG A 57 0.42 6.22 -9.48
CA ARG A 57 1.72 6.65 -8.95
C ARG A 57 1.88 6.31 -7.47
N LEU A 58 0.85 6.59 -6.68
CA LEU A 58 0.83 6.25 -5.27
C LEU A 58 0.80 4.72 -5.06
N ALA A 59 -0.03 4.00 -5.81
CA ALA A 59 -0.15 2.55 -5.71
C ALA A 59 1.17 1.83 -6.03
N THR A 60 1.85 2.22 -7.12
CA THR A 60 3.14 1.64 -7.52
C THR A 60 4.24 1.91 -6.50
N ALA A 61 4.36 3.14 -6.00
CA ALA A 61 5.32 3.47 -4.94
C ALA A 61 5.01 2.74 -3.62
N PHE A 62 3.74 2.64 -3.26
CA PHE A 62 3.31 1.94 -2.05
C PHE A 62 3.58 0.42 -2.14
N LEU A 63 3.31 -0.20 -3.30
CA LEU A 63 3.63 -1.61 -3.55
C LEU A 63 5.14 -1.87 -3.49
N LEU A 64 5.96 -0.99 -4.07
CA LEU A 64 7.42 -1.09 -3.96
C LEU A 64 7.85 -0.98 -2.50
N SER A 65 7.29 -0.03 -1.76
CA SER A 65 7.56 0.15 -0.33
C SER A 65 7.20 -1.09 0.48
N ALA A 66 5.99 -1.63 0.30
CA ALA A 66 5.56 -2.86 0.96
C ALA A 66 6.47 -4.05 0.62
N TRP A 67 6.86 -4.20 -0.65
CA TRP A 67 7.75 -5.27 -1.08
C TRP A 67 9.14 -5.17 -0.45
N VAL A 68 9.74 -3.97 -0.41
CA VAL A 68 11.01 -3.73 0.30
C VAL A 68 10.88 -4.05 1.78
N ASN A 69 9.78 -3.63 2.42
CA ASN A 69 9.54 -3.87 3.84
C ASN A 69 9.48 -5.39 4.15
N CYS A 70 8.62 -6.13 3.43
CA CYS A 70 8.46 -7.57 3.62
C CYS A 70 9.76 -8.33 3.37
N SER A 71 10.49 -7.98 2.30
CA SER A 71 11.77 -8.61 1.97
C SER A 71 12.79 -8.41 3.08
N LEU A 72 12.93 -7.18 3.60
CA LEU A 72 13.89 -6.87 4.66
C LEU A 72 13.50 -7.47 6.01
N LYS A 73 12.21 -7.64 6.28
CA LYS A 73 11.74 -8.38 7.45
C LYS A 73 12.24 -9.83 7.47
N GLU A 74 12.23 -10.49 6.31
CA GLU A 74 12.75 -11.85 6.19
C GLU A 74 14.28 -11.93 6.28
N VAL A 75 14.99 -10.86 5.94
CA VAL A 75 16.45 -10.79 6.08
C VAL A 75 16.84 -10.61 7.54
N TRP A 76 16.22 -9.66 8.25
CA TRP A 76 16.63 -9.32 9.61
C TRP A 76 15.98 -10.16 10.71
N ARG A 77 14.75 -10.64 10.48
CA ARG A 77 14.00 -11.52 11.40
C ARG A 77 14.01 -11.07 12.85
N GLN A 78 14.04 -9.75 13.09
CA GLN A 78 14.17 -9.23 14.43
C GLN A 78 12.92 -9.55 15.26
N PRO A 79 13.07 -10.08 16.49
CA PRO A 79 11.94 -10.33 17.37
C PRO A 79 11.26 -9.02 17.77
N ARG A 80 9.99 -9.12 18.16
CA ARG A 80 9.23 -7.96 18.65
C ARG A 80 9.48 -7.72 20.14
N PRO A 81 9.20 -6.50 20.65
CA PRO A 81 9.40 -6.20 22.07
C PRO A 81 8.70 -7.18 23.01
N TYR A 82 7.43 -7.50 22.73
CA TYR A 82 6.61 -8.41 23.55
C TYR A 82 7.06 -9.87 23.52
N GLU A 83 7.89 -10.27 22.53
CA GLU A 83 8.48 -11.61 22.48
C GLU A 83 9.70 -11.73 23.41
N LEU A 84 10.38 -10.60 23.69
CA LEU A 84 11.50 -10.54 24.62
C LEU A 84 11.05 -10.23 26.04
N ASP A 85 10.00 -9.43 26.19
CA ASP A 85 9.41 -9.06 27.48
C ASP A 85 7.88 -9.02 27.37
N PRO A 86 7.17 -10.05 27.86
CA PRO A 86 5.71 -10.10 27.82
C PRO A 86 5.00 -9.00 28.63
N SER A 87 5.73 -8.22 29.45
CA SER A 87 5.15 -7.07 30.17
C SER A 87 4.88 -5.87 29.25
N VAL A 88 5.50 -5.83 28.05
CA VAL A 88 5.18 -4.87 27.00
C VAL A 88 4.32 -5.52 25.91
N GLY A 89 3.63 -4.71 25.10
CA GLY A 89 2.76 -5.19 24.02
C GLY A 89 1.27 -5.12 24.32
N MET A 90 0.62 -4.02 23.92
CA MET A 90 -0.83 -3.80 24.02
C MET A 90 -1.60 -4.28 22.75
N ALA A 91 -0.88 -4.86 21.80
CA ALA A 91 -1.35 -5.42 20.53
C ALA A 91 -0.39 -6.52 20.05
N VAL A 92 -0.83 -7.34 19.09
CA VAL A 92 -0.05 -8.45 18.54
C VAL A 92 0.00 -8.33 17.02
N GLU A 93 1.11 -8.76 16.42
CA GLU A 93 1.37 -8.72 14.99
C GLU A 93 1.97 -10.05 14.52
N ASN A 94 1.70 -10.43 13.26
CA ASN A 94 2.03 -11.77 12.74
C ASN A 94 3.31 -11.81 11.87
N SER A 95 4.19 -10.81 11.97
CA SER A 95 5.42 -10.70 11.17
C SER A 95 6.56 -10.13 12.00
N PHE A 96 7.81 -10.26 11.54
CA PHE A 96 8.99 -9.73 12.24
C PHE A 96 8.95 -8.21 12.51
N GLY A 97 9.75 -7.75 13.47
CA GLY A 97 9.78 -6.37 13.96
C GLY A 97 10.44 -5.37 13.01
N LEU A 98 11.66 -5.63 12.56
CA LEU A 98 12.46 -4.69 11.76
C LEU A 98 12.28 -4.94 10.26
N PRO A 99 11.93 -3.94 9.42
CA PRO A 99 11.49 -2.58 9.76
C PRO A 99 9.98 -2.45 9.97
N SER A 100 9.55 -1.39 10.68
CA SER A 100 8.14 -1.10 10.93
C SER A 100 7.39 -0.76 9.63
N GLY A 101 6.49 -1.65 9.20
CA GLY A 101 5.66 -1.45 8.00
C GLY A 101 4.69 -0.29 8.12
N HIS A 102 4.12 -0.03 9.31
CA HIS A 102 3.25 1.13 9.54
C HIS A 102 4.02 2.46 9.44
N ALA A 103 5.24 2.52 9.98
CA ALA A 103 6.09 3.71 9.88
C ALA A 103 6.52 3.97 8.44
N GLN A 104 6.96 2.92 7.73
CA GLN A 104 7.37 3.01 6.33
C GLN A 104 6.22 3.35 5.39
N GLY A 105 5.08 2.67 5.55
CA GLY A 105 3.87 2.88 4.75
C GLY A 105 3.31 4.28 4.93
N SER A 106 3.23 4.77 6.17
CA SER A 106 2.77 6.14 6.45
C SER A 106 3.71 7.20 5.90
N ALA A 107 5.02 7.04 6.05
CA ALA A 107 6.01 7.94 5.44
C ALA A 107 5.88 7.98 3.91
N THR A 108 5.73 6.82 3.27
CA THR A 108 5.56 6.72 1.80
C THR A 108 4.24 7.39 1.36
N PHE A 109 3.13 7.02 1.98
CA PHE A 109 1.81 7.51 1.61
C PHE A 109 1.68 9.02 1.81
N TRP A 110 1.97 9.51 3.02
CA TRP A 110 1.82 10.92 3.34
C TRP A 110 2.89 11.79 2.69
N GLY A 111 4.11 11.27 2.47
CA GLY A 111 5.14 11.98 1.72
C GLY A 111 4.72 12.28 0.28
N ILE A 112 4.10 11.32 -0.41
CA ILE A 112 3.56 11.53 -1.76
C ILE A 112 2.40 12.54 -1.72
N ILE A 113 1.48 12.38 -0.76
CA ILE A 113 0.32 13.28 -0.58
C ILE A 113 0.77 14.71 -0.29
N ALA A 114 1.84 14.91 0.48
CA ALA A 114 2.40 16.23 0.78
C ALA A 114 2.79 16.97 -0.50
N GLY A 115 3.36 16.28 -1.49
CA GLY A 115 3.69 16.87 -2.80
C GLY A 115 2.47 17.29 -3.63
N TRP A 116 1.26 16.89 -3.24
CA TRP A 116 0.01 17.32 -3.91
C TRP A 116 -0.68 18.47 -3.18
N MET A 117 -0.26 18.77 -1.94
CA MET A 117 -0.87 19.80 -1.11
C MET A 117 -0.30 21.18 -1.44
N ARG A 118 -1.16 22.19 -1.36
CA ARG A 118 -0.77 23.61 -1.56
C ARG A 118 -0.87 24.45 -0.29
N SER A 119 -1.58 23.97 0.73
CA SER A 119 -1.75 24.66 2.00
C SER A 119 -0.63 24.26 2.97
N PRO A 120 0.00 25.21 3.68
CA PRO A 120 1.02 24.89 4.68
C PRO A 120 0.47 23.98 5.79
N TYR A 121 -0.80 24.17 6.20
CA TYR A 121 -1.46 23.29 7.17
C TYR A 121 -1.59 21.85 6.67
N GLY A 122 -1.84 21.66 5.37
CA GLY A 122 -1.89 20.35 4.76
C GLY A 122 -0.53 19.67 4.79
N ILE A 123 0.53 20.39 4.40
CA ILE A 123 1.90 19.86 4.41
C ILE A 123 2.32 19.48 5.83
N VAL A 124 2.06 20.35 6.82
CA VAL A 124 2.33 20.06 8.24
C VAL A 124 1.59 18.80 8.68
N PHE A 125 0.30 18.67 8.34
CA PHE A 125 -0.48 17.48 8.66
C PHE A 125 0.11 16.21 8.02
N ALA A 126 0.49 16.26 6.74
CA ALA A 126 1.10 15.13 6.05
C ALA A 126 2.46 14.74 6.64
N ILE A 127 3.26 15.70 7.12
CA ILE A 127 4.53 15.41 7.82
C ILE A 127 4.28 14.85 9.23
N ALA A 128 3.27 15.36 9.93
CA ALA A 128 2.95 14.91 11.29
C ALA A 128 2.43 13.46 11.33
N MET A 129 1.66 13.04 10.31
CA MET A 129 1.02 11.73 10.30
C MET A 129 2.00 10.55 10.44
N PRO A 130 3.09 10.44 9.65
CA PRO A 130 4.10 9.39 9.83
C PRO A 130 4.74 9.36 11.23
N LEU A 131 4.91 10.52 11.85
CA LEU A 131 5.50 10.64 13.19
C LEU A 131 4.55 10.09 14.25
N VAL A 132 3.28 10.49 14.18
CA VAL A 132 2.23 10.07 15.12
C VAL A 132 1.88 8.59 14.94
N VAL A 133 1.83 8.09 13.70
CA VAL A 133 1.70 6.65 13.40
C VAL A 133 2.91 5.88 13.95
N GLY A 134 4.14 6.32 13.68
CA GLY A 134 5.34 5.65 14.19
C GLY A 134 5.38 5.59 15.72
N PHE A 135 5.06 6.71 16.39
CA PHE A 135 4.96 6.75 17.84
C PHE A 135 3.90 5.79 18.39
N SER A 136 2.73 5.68 17.75
CA SER A 136 1.69 4.75 18.17
C SER A 136 2.17 3.29 18.20
N ARG A 137 3.13 2.91 17.35
CA ARG A 137 3.71 1.55 17.31
C ARG A 137 4.61 1.26 18.51
N ILE A 138 5.35 2.28 18.96
CA ILE A 138 6.20 2.20 20.16
C ILE A 138 5.30 2.16 21.40
N TYR A 139 4.28 3.04 21.45
CA TYR A 139 3.29 3.06 22.53
C TYR A 139 2.59 1.71 22.71
N LEU A 140 2.14 1.10 21.61
CA LEU A 140 1.51 -0.22 21.63
C LEU A 140 2.49 -1.36 21.92
N GLY A 141 3.79 -1.09 22.03
CA GLY A 141 4.81 -2.09 22.37
C GLY A 141 5.03 -3.15 21.29
N VAL A 142 4.68 -2.84 20.03
CA VAL A 142 4.79 -3.79 18.92
C VAL A 142 6.05 -3.58 18.08
N HIS A 143 6.75 -2.47 18.26
CA HIS A 143 7.98 -2.13 17.56
C HIS A 143 8.96 -1.40 18.48
N PHE A 144 10.25 -1.66 18.28
CA PHE A 144 11.31 -0.85 18.88
C PHE A 144 11.39 0.54 18.21
N PRO A 145 11.93 1.56 18.89
CA PRO A 145 12.19 2.86 18.26
C PRO A 145 13.06 2.75 17.00
N THR A 146 14.04 1.83 17.00
CA THR A 146 14.90 1.54 15.84
C THR A 146 14.11 1.01 14.64
N ASP A 147 13.08 0.20 14.88
CA ASP A 147 12.23 -0.35 13.80
C ASP A 147 11.45 0.76 13.10
N VAL A 148 10.99 1.73 13.88
CA VAL A 148 10.25 2.91 13.40
C VAL A 148 11.16 3.84 12.60
N VAL A 149 12.35 4.14 13.12
CA VAL A 149 13.34 4.95 12.42
C VAL A 149 13.77 4.29 11.10
N ALA A 150 14.07 2.99 11.11
CA ALA A 150 14.37 2.24 9.90
C ALA A 150 13.21 2.29 8.89
N GLY A 151 11.98 2.15 9.36
CA GLY A 151 10.79 2.30 8.52
C GLY A 151 10.69 3.68 7.86
N TRP A 152 10.90 4.76 8.62
CA TRP A 152 10.89 6.12 8.05
C TRP A 152 12.01 6.34 7.03
N LEU A 153 13.23 5.85 7.31
CA LEU A 153 14.36 5.96 6.37
C LEU A 153 14.09 5.22 5.06
N LEU A 154 13.52 4.00 5.13
CA LEU A 154 13.13 3.26 3.94
C LEU A 154 12.00 3.94 3.18
N GLY A 155 11.02 4.50 3.88
CA GLY A 155 9.95 5.31 3.27
C GLY A 155 10.51 6.53 2.54
N ALA A 156 11.47 7.23 3.15
CA ALA A 156 12.18 8.34 2.52
C ALA A 156 12.98 7.91 1.29
N GLY A 157 13.61 6.73 1.32
CA GLY A 157 14.28 6.14 0.15
C GLY A 157 13.31 5.90 -1.01
N VAL A 158 12.12 5.34 -0.73
CA VAL A 158 11.06 5.14 -1.75
C VAL A 158 10.59 6.49 -2.30
N LEU A 159 10.41 7.51 -1.46
CA LEU A 159 10.07 8.87 -1.91
C LEU A 159 11.17 9.46 -2.82
N GLY A 160 12.44 9.23 -2.48
CA GLY A 160 13.58 9.63 -3.31
C GLY A 160 13.51 8.99 -4.70
N LEU A 161 13.20 7.69 -4.79
CA LEU A 161 13.00 7.00 -6.06
C LEU A 161 11.79 7.55 -6.83
N TYR A 162 10.69 7.79 -6.13
CA TYR A 162 9.45 8.32 -6.68
C TYR A 162 9.65 9.70 -7.33
N TYR A 163 10.22 10.66 -6.59
CA TYR A 163 10.43 12.02 -7.08
C TYR A 163 11.64 12.15 -8.01
N GLY A 164 12.68 11.33 -7.82
CA GLY A 164 13.91 11.38 -8.60
C GLY A 164 13.80 10.70 -9.97
N PHE A 165 13.08 9.58 -10.07
CA PHE A 165 13.05 8.76 -11.29
C PHE A 165 11.63 8.48 -11.83
N GLY A 166 10.58 8.72 -11.05
CA GLY A 166 9.21 8.35 -11.43
C GLY A 166 8.75 8.98 -12.75
N SER A 167 8.97 10.28 -12.94
CA SER A 167 8.61 10.99 -14.18
C SER A 167 9.40 10.50 -15.40
N SER A 168 10.70 10.25 -15.24
CA SER A 168 11.57 9.72 -16.29
C SER A 168 11.14 8.30 -16.70
N MET A 169 10.82 7.45 -15.73
CA MET A 169 10.34 6.09 -15.98
C MET A 169 8.99 6.09 -16.71
N GLU A 170 8.07 6.97 -16.30
CA GLU A 170 6.79 7.14 -16.99
C GLU A 170 6.96 7.62 -18.43
N ALA A 171 7.84 8.60 -18.66
CA ALA A 171 8.13 9.09 -20.01
C ALA A 171 8.73 7.99 -20.90
N LEU A 172 9.67 7.21 -20.36
CA LEU A 172 10.27 6.06 -21.05
C LEU A 172 9.21 5.01 -21.43
N LEU A 173 8.36 4.63 -20.47
CA LEU A 173 7.30 3.64 -20.71
C LEU A 173 6.21 4.16 -21.66
N ALA A 174 5.89 5.46 -21.63
CA ALA A 174 4.90 6.06 -22.51
C ALA A 174 5.36 6.06 -23.99
N GLY A 175 6.67 6.17 -24.26
CA GLY A 175 7.23 6.08 -25.61
C GLY A 175 7.38 4.65 -26.13
N ALA A 176 7.27 3.64 -25.26
CA ALA A 176 7.44 2.24 -25.62
C ALA A 176 6.14 1.63 -26.16
N ASN A 177 6.27 0.68 -27.10
CA ASN A 177 5.11 -0.08 -27.58
C ASN A 177 4.51 -0.98 -26.47
N ILE A 178 3.26 -1.40 -26.66
CA ILE A 178 2.52 -2.20 -25.67
C ILE A 178 3.26 -3.49 -25.25
N ARG A 179 3.97 -4.16 -26.18
CA ARG A 179 4.71 -5.40 -25.88
C ARG A 179 5.85 -5.13 -24.90
N ILE A 180 6.63 -4.08 -25.13
CA ILE A 180 7.74 -3.69 -24.25
C ILE A 180 7.21 -3.31 -22.86
N ARG A 181 6.11 -2.55 -22.79
CA ARG A 181 5.49 -2.17 -21.50
C ARG A 181 5.03 -3.40 -20.70
N VAL A 182 4.37 -4.36 -21.36
CA VAL A 182 3.93 -5.62 -20.72
C VAL A 182 5.13 -6.45 -20.26
N LEU A 183 6.17 -6.58 -21.09
CA LEU A 183 7.40 -7.30 -20.74
C LEU A 183 8.13 -6.65 -19.56
N ALA A 184 8.19 -5.31 -19.51
CA ALA A 184 8.79 -4.59 -18.39
C ALA A 184 8.03 -4.83 -17.08
N VAL A 185 6.70 -4.72 -17.10
CA VAL A 185 5.85 -5.02 -15.92
C VAL A 185 6.03 -6.47 -15.47
N ALA A 186 6.04 -7.42 -16.42
CA ALA A 186 6.27 -8.83 -16.12
C ALA A 186 7.65 -9.05 -15.49
N ALA A 187 8.71 -8.50 -16.09
CA ALA A 187 10.08 -8.64 -15.58
C ALA A 187 10.22 -8.14 -14.14
N VAL A 188 9.64 -6.98 -13.82
CA VAL A 188 9.66 -6.46 -12.44
C VAL A 188 8.86 -7.36 -11.50
N ALA A 189 7.66 -7.81 -11.89
CA ALA A 189 6.86 -8.70 -11.06
C ALA A 189 7.57 -10.04 -10.78
N PHE A 190 8.22 -10.63 -11.79
CA PHE A 190 9.00 -11.85 -11.61
C PHE A 190 10.24 -11.61 -10.75
N LEU A 191 10.91 -10.47 -10.90
CA LEU A 191 12.03 -10.10 -10.03
C LEU A 191 11.58 -9.94 -8.57
N MET A 192 10.43 -9.31 -8.33
CA MET A 192 9.84 -9.19 -6.99
C MET A 192 9.62 -10.56 -6.35
N ASN A 193 9.07 -11.51 -7.11
CA ASN A 193 8.85 -12.88 -6.61
C ASN A 193 10.14 -13.66 -6.44
N ALA A 194 11.13 -13.47 -7.33
CA ALA A 194 12.42 -14.16 -7.25
C ALA A 194 13.23 -13.73 -6.02
N LEU A 195 13.15 -12.45 -5.66
CA LEU A 195 13.84 -11.87 -4.51
C LEU A 195 13.06 -12.02 -3.19
N TYR A 196 11.75 -12.26 -3.26
CA TYR A 196 10.88 -12.52 -2.09
C TYR A 196 9.94 -13.71 -2.37
N PRO A 197 10.46 -14.95 -2.42
CA PRO A 197 9.69 -16.13 -2.82
C PRO A 197 8.62 -16.55 -1.80
N GLN A 198 8.65 -16.00 -0.58
CA GLN A 198 7.73 -16.33 0.50
C GLN A 198 6.30 -15.83 0.24
N ASP A 199 6.11 -14.78 -0.56
CA ASP A 199 4.79 -14.28 -0.90
C ASP A 199 4.69 -13.75 -2.34
N ALA A 200 3.97 -14.50 -3.17
CA ALA A 200 3.72 -14.13 -4.57
C ALA A 200 2.66 -13.02 -4.75
N SER A 201 2.03 -12.53 -3.67
CA SER A 201 0.92 -11.57 -3.73
C SER A 201 1.36 -10.21 -4.27
N LEU A 202 2.46 -9.66 -3.76
CA LEU A 202 2.90 -8.30 -4.12
C LEU A 202 3.33 -8.23 -5.59
N GLY A 203 4.07 -9.23 -6.07
CA GLY A 203 4.40 -9.37 -7.49
C GLY A 203 3.15 -9.56 -8.35
N GLY A 204 2.17 -10.33 -7.87
CA GLY A 204 0.87 -10.51 -8.53
C GLY A 204 0.10 -9.19 -8.65
N VAL A 205 -0.11 -8.46 -7.56
CA VAL A 205 -0.80 -7.16 -7.59
C VAL A 205 -0.07 -6.19 -8.52
N PHE A 206 1.25 -6.11 -8.45
CA PHE A 206 2.05 -5.25 -9.34
C PHE A 206 1.84 -5.62 -10.82
N PHE A 207 1.93 -6.91 -11.15
CA PHE A 207 1.71 -7.41 -12.50
C PHE A 207 0.31 -7.08 -13.02
N GLY A 208 -0.71 -7.42 -12.24
CA GLY A 208 -2.11 -7.18 -12.57
C GLY A 208 -2.43 -5.71 -12.75
N MET A 209 -1.97 -4.87 -11.81
CA MET A 209 -2.18 -3.43 -11.84
C MET A 209 -1.47 -2.78 -13.04
N GLY A 210 -0.22 -3.18 -13.32
CA GLY A 210 0.54 -2.64 -14.45
C GLY A 210 -0.06 -3.04 -15.80
N THR A 211 -0.35 -4.33 -15.99
CA THR A 211 -0.98 -4.83 -17.24
C THR A 211 -2.41 -4.34 -17.42
N GLY A 212 -3.18 -4.24 -16.34
CA GLY A 212 -4.51 -3.65 -16.34
C GLY A 212 -4.49 -2.17 -16.71
N TYR A 213 -3.58 -1.38 -16.13
CA TYR A 213 -3.45 0.04 -16.50
C TYR A 213 -3.05 0.21 -17.97
N ILE A 214 -2.13 -0.63 -18.48
CA ILE A 214 -1.78 -0.63 -19.91
C ILE A 214 -3.02 -0.90 -20.76
N LEU A 215 -3.77 -1.97 -20.48
CA LEU A 215 -5.00 -2.31 -21.19
C LEU A 215 -6.02 -1.17 -21.18
N MET A 216 -6.28 -0.59 -20.00
CA MET A 216 -7.20 0.53 -19.83
C MET A 216 -6.76 1.73 -20.66
N SER A 217 -5.46 2.08 -20.62
CA SER A 217 -4.92 3.24 -21.35
C SER A 217 -5.00 3.11 -22.87
N GLU A 218 -4.95 1.88 -23.40
CA GLU A 218 -4.89 1.61 -24.84
C GLU A 218 -6.27 1.31 -25.46
N ARG A 219 -7.20 0.72 -24.68
CA ARG A 219 -8.46 0.19 -25.23
C ARG A 219 -9.70 0.95 -24.80
N PHE A 220 -9.72 1.49 -23.58
CA PHE A 220 -10.88 2.21 -23.04
C PHE A 220 -10.43 3.27 -22.03
N PRO A 221 -9.86 4.39 -22.50
CA PRO A 221 -9.28 5.40 -21.63
C PRO A 221 -10.26 5.90 -20.56
N PHE A 222 -9.91 5.67 -19.30
CA PHE A 222 -10.67 6.12 -18.14
C PHE A 222 -10.14 7.46 -17.62
N SER A 223 -11.04 8.28 -17.09
CA SER A 223 -10.72 9.52 -16.37
C SER A 223 -11.54 9.57 -15.08
N ALA A 224 -10.85 9.62 -13.95
CA ALA A 224 -11.49 9.81 -12.65
C ALA A 224 -12.07 11.23 -12.52
N ALA A 225 -11.45 12.21 -13.18
CA ALA A 225 -11.80 13.62 -13.07
C ALA A 225 -13.08 14.03 -13.82
N THR A 226 -13.59 13.20 -14.74
CA THR A 226 -14.73 13.53 -15.60
C THR A 226 -15.90 12.57 -15.40
N ALA A 227 -17.11 13.13 -15.36
CA ALA A 227 -18.37 12.39 -15.44
C ALA A 227 -18.74 12.11 -16.90
N ALA A 228 -19.78 11.30 -17.10
CA ALA A 228 -20.24 10.93 -18.45
C ALA A 228 -20.80 12.11 -19.27
N ASP A 229 -21.24 13.18 -18.60
CA ASP A 229 -21.67 14.43 -19.22
C ASP A 229 -20.50 15.39 -19.54
N GLY A 230 -19.24 14.95 -19.31
CA GLY A 230 -18.04 15.76 -19.47
C GLY A 230 -17.78 16.73 -18.30
N GLY A 231 -18.71 16.83 -17.34
CA GLY A 231 -18.58 17.66 -16.15
C GLY A 231 -17.75 17.02 -15.04
N ARG A 232 -17.72 17.68 -13.88
CA ARG A 232 -17.11 17.10 -12.67
C ARG A 232 -18.06 16.07 -12.04
N PRO A 233 -17.57 14.88 -11.65
CA PRO A 233 -18.39 13.86 -11.02
C PRO A 233 -18.97 14.34 -9.69
N ARG A 234 -20.28 14.18 -9.55
CA ARG A 234 -21.03 14.49 -8.32
C ARG A 234 -20.84 13.37 -7.30
N LEU A 235 -21.11 13.66 -6.03
CA LEU A 235 -20.96 12.70 -4.93
C LEU A 235 -21.64 11.33 -5.17
N PRO A 236 -22.87 11.24 -5.73
CA PRO A 236 -23.48 9.94 -6.02
C PRO A 236 -22.67 9.10 -7.01
N VAL A 237 -22.09 9.74 -8.03
CA VAL A 237 -21.24 9.07 -9.02
C VAL A 237 -19.97 8.55 -8.38
N LEU A 238 -19.32 9.36 -7.53
CA LEU A 238 -18.12 8.96 -6.80
C LEU A 238 -18.40 7.79 -5.86
N ALA A 239 -19.51 7.85 -5.12
CA ALA A 239 -19.95 6.77 -4.24
C ALA A 239 -20.23 5.48 -5.03
N SER A 240 -20.93 5.56 -6.16
CA SER A 240 -21.19 4.40 -7.02
C SER A 240 -19.90 3.76 -7.53
N ARG A 241 -18.94 4.57 -8.03
CA ARG A 241 -17.63 4.04 -8.48
C ARG A 241 -16.92 3.30 -7.36
N TYR A 242 -16.83 3.93 -6.19
CA TYR A 242 -16.12 3.35 -5.05
C TYR A 242 -16.78 2.06 -4.54
N LEU A 243 -18.11 2.06 -4.38
CA LEU A 243 -18.85 0.88 -3.92
C LEU A 243 -18.79 -0.28 -4.93
N ILE A 244 -18.95 0.00 -6.23
CA ILE A 244 -18.84 -1.03 -7.28
C ILE A 244 -17.42 -1.59 -7.32
N GLY A 245 -16.41 -0.72 -7.26
CA GLY A 245 -15.01 -1.11 -7.23
C GLY A 245 -14.70 -2.02 -6.04
N LEU A 246 -15.12 -1.64 -4.83
CA LEU A 246 -14.95 -2.46 -3.63
C LEU A 246 -15.73 -3.79 -3.68
N ALA A 247 -16.96 -3.77 -4.19
CA ALA A 247 -17.78 -4.97 -4.32
C ALA A 247 -17.08 -6.00 -5.23
N GLY A 248 -16.57 -5.58 -6.40
CA GLY A 248 -15.84 -6.50 -7.26
C GLY A 248 -14.49 -6.95 -6.69
N THR A 249 -13.79 -6.09 -5.93
CA THR A 249 -12.59 -6.51 -5.19
C THR A 249 -12.93 -7.63 -4.20
N GLY A 250 -14.03 -7.48 -3.44
CA GLY A 250 -14.51 -8.49 -2.50
C GLY A 250 -14.92 -9.79 -3.19
N ILE A 251 -15.67 -9.70 -4.31
CA ILE A 251 -16.09 -10.86 -5.10
C ILE A 251 -14.87 -11.63 -5.63
N ILE A 252 -13.89 -10.94 -6.22
CA ILE A 252 -12.68 -11.57 -6.76
C ILE A 252 -11.85 -12.18 -5.63
N TYR A 253 -11.65 -11.45 -4.53
CA TYR A 253 -10.83 -11.92 -3.41
C TYR A 253 -11.44 -13.17 -2.76
N ILE A 254 -12.73 -13.13 -2.41
CA ILE A 254 -13.43 -14.23 -1.75
C ILE A 254 -13.66 -15.39 -2.73
N GLY A 255 -14.14 -15.11 -3.93
CA GLY A 255 -14.45 -16.11 -4.94
C GLY A 255 -13.23 -16.92 -5.37
N LEU A 256 -12.10 -16.23 -5.66
CA LEU A 256 -10.86 -16.93 -6.01
C LEU A 256 -10.23 -17.62 -4.81
N LYS A 257 -10.35 -17.07 -3.58
CA LYS A 257 -9.88 -17.78 -2.38
C LYS A 257 -10.65 -19.09 -2.16
N ALA A 258 -11.94 -19.15 -2.50
CA ALA A 258 -12.74 -20.36 -2.40
C ALA A 258 -12.47 -21.37 -3.53
N ALA A 259 -12.15 -20.88 -4.73
CA ALA A 259 -11.92 -21.72 -5.91
C ALA A 259 -10.48 -22.25 -6.04
N PHE A 260 -9.49 -21.55 -5.48
CA PHE A 260 -8.08 -21.88 -5.65
C PHE A 260 -7.55 -22.81 -4.54
N PRO A 261 -6.48 -23.59 -4.81
CA PRO A 261 -5.87 -24.46 -3.82
C PRO A 261 -5.40 -23.71 -2.57
N GLY A 262 -5.46 -24.38 -1.42
CA GLY A 262 -4.95 -23.89 -0.14
C GLY A 262 -3.42 -23.99 -0.03
N GLU A 263 -2.90 -23.57 1.13
CA GLU A 263 -1.46 -23.47 1.42
C GLU A 263 -0.71 -24.81 1.35
N GLU A 264 -1.42 -25.93 1.49
CA GLU A 264 -0.86 -27.28 1.41
C GLU A 264 -0.53 -27.73 -0.03
N SER A 265 -1.01 -27.00 -1.04
CA SER A 265 -0.81 -27.36 -2.45
C SER A 265 0.54 -26.88 -2.98
N GLU A 266 1.22 -27.74 -3.76
CA GLU A 266 2.42 -27.35 -4.52
C GLU A 266 2.18 -26.19 -5.51
N TRP A 267 0.92 -26.01 -5.93
CA TRP A 267 0.52 -24.93 -6.84
C TRP A 267 0.10 -23.65 -6.12
N TYR A 268 0.15 -23.61 -4.78
CA TYR A 268 -0.35 -22.49 -3.98
C TYR A 268 0.23 -21.14 -4.43
N SER A 269 1.55 -21.04 -4.58
CA SER A 269 2.23 -19.79 -4.97
C SER A 269 1.79 -19.29 -6.35
N LEU A 270 1.59 -20.19 -7.32
CA LEU A 270 1.11 -19.83 -8.65
C LEU A 270 -0.32 -19.28 -8.59
N PHE A 271 -1.23 -19.99 -7.92
CA PHE A 271 -2.62 -19.54 -7.81
C PHE A 271 -2.75 -18.28 -6.94
N ARG A 272 -1.90 -18.12 -5.93
CA ARG A 272 -1.77 -16.86 -5.17
C ARG A 272 -1.35 -15.72 -6.08
N PHE A 273 -0.31 -15.90 -6.90
CA PHE A 273 0.10 -14.90 -7.90
C PHE A 273 -1.05 -14.54 -8.85
N VAL A 274 -1.76 -15.53 -9.39
CA VAL A 274 -2.91 -15.32 -10.29
C VAL A 274 -4.04 -14.55 -9.60
N ARG A 275 -4.39 -14.93 -8.36
CA ARG A 275 -5.45 -14.26 -7.59
C ARG A 275 -5.15 -12.78 -7.41
N TYR A 276 -3.94 -12.45 -6.97
CA TYR A 276 -3.55 -11.07 -6.73
C TYR A 276 -3.32 -10.29 -8.04
N SER A 277 -2.93 -10.97 -9.12
CA SER A 277 -2.92 -10.39 -10.47
C SER A 277 -4.31 -9.99 -10.95
N LEU A 278 -5.31 -10.85 -10.72
CA LEU A 278 -6.70 -10.53 -11.08
C LEU A 278 -7.25 -9.38 -10.23
N LEU A 279 -6.86 -9.27 -8.95
CA LEU A 279 -7.20 -8.13 -8.10
C LEU A 279 -6.57 -6.83 -8.61
N GLY A 280 -5.27 -6.83 -8.93
CA GLY A 280 -4.60 -5.66 -9.51
C GLY A 280 -5.24 -5.24 -10.84
N ALA A 281 -5.50 -6.20 -11.73
CA ALA A 281 -6.13 -5.95 -13.03
C ALA A 281 -7.57 -5.44 -12.87
N TRP A 282 -8.31 -5.93 -11.89
CA TRP A 282 -9.62 -5.40 -11.54
C TRP A 282 -9.54 -3.93 -11.14
N THR A 283 -8.62 -3.56 -10.25
CA THR A 283 -8.48 -2.19 -9.77
C THR A 283 -8.22 -1.21 -10.91
N THR A 284 -7.33 -1.55 -11.84
CA THR A 284 -6.91 -0.63 -12.91
C THR A 284 -7.62 -0.78 -14.25
N ALA A 285 -8.32 -1.89 -14.51
CA ALA A 285 -9.03 -2.12 -15.78
C ALA A 285 -10.47 -2.57 -15.58
N GLY A 286 -10.71 -3.60 -14.74
CA GLY A 286 -12.05 -4.17 -14.56
C GLY A 286 -13.08 -3.18 -14.03
N ALA A 287 -12.79 -2.53 -12.91
CA ALA A 287 -13.65 -1.52 -12.32
C ALA A 287 -13.82 -0.29 -13.26
N PRO A 288 -12.76 0.33 -13.80
CA PRO A 288 -12.89 1.39 -14.81
C PRO A 288 -13.76 1.02 -16.02
N TRP A 289 -13.63 -0.20 -16.55
CA TRP A 289 -14.44 -0.67 -17.66
C TRP A 289 -15.93 -0.70 -17.31
N ILE A 290 -16.29 -1.17 -16.11
CA ILE A 290 -17.68 -1.15 -15.62
C ILE A 290 -18.16 0.29 -15.44
N PHE A 291 -17.33 1.19 -14.91
CA PHE A 291 -17.70 2.60 -14.75
C PHE A 291 -18.05 3.24 -16.09
N LEU A 292 -17.32 2.94 -17.16
CA LEU A 292 -17.63 3.41 -18.51
C LEU A 292 -18.94 2.82 -19.02
N ARG A 293 -19.17 1.51 -18.83
CA ARG A 293 -20.42 0.82 -19.24
C ARG A 293 -21.66 1.37 -18.54
N LEU A 294 -21.52 1.74 -17.27
CA LEU A 294 -22.60 2.31 -16.46
C LEU A 294 -22.72 3.84 -16.61
N ARG A 295 -21.93 4.46 -17.50
CA ARG A 295 -21.89 5.93 -17.67
C ARG A 295 -21.63 6.68 -16.36
N LEU A 296 -20.78 6.10 -15.51
CA LEU A 296 -20.32 6.72 -14.28
C LEU A 296 -19.08 7.59 -14.51
N CYS A 297 -18.47 7.58 -15.70
CA CYS A 297 -17.33 8.42 -16.06
C CYS A 297 -17.34 8.74 -17.56
N GLY A 298 -16.59 9.77 -17.95
CA GLY A 298 -16.35 10.06 -19.37
C GLY A 298 -15.19 9.23 -19.90
N GLY A 299 -15.26 8.83 -21.17
CA GLY A 299 -14.08 8.35 -21.90
C GLY A 299 -13.15 9.54 -22.19
N ARG A 300 -11.83 9.31 -22.17
CA ARG A 300 -10.90 10.25 -22.82
C ARG A 300 -10.81 9.97 -24.31
#